data_AF-A0AAV9G886-F1
#
_entry.id   AF-A0AAV9G886-F1
#
_cell.length_a   1.000
_cell.length_b   1.000
_cell.length_c   1.000
_cell.angle_alpha   90.00
_cell.angle_beta   90.00
_cell.angle_gamma   90.00
#
_symmetry.space_group_name_H-M   'P 1'
#
loop_
_entity.id
_entity.type
_entity.pdbx_description
1 polymer ?
#
loop_
_entity_poly.entity_id
_entity_poly.type
_entity_poly.pdbx_seq_one_letter_code
_entity_poly.pdbx_strand_id
1 'polypeptide(L)'
;MHILHLPIEVFDFIMHHCIISRTLPRALRLKLVCKSFRASFNRVFLHTNMLDDKKWSKPFRDSERQTRKDHGAATLWHDYLLFRCRQNGETTTCSPDFSYLANWVNGIRNAADALLRNRQEQLGLQHNEADRDEVIDKLCWLAIDCSRSGEEVWYGQCRSSDWGNLGLRALSAATYLGYAPLVRQLLAQGHDPTANDYLFPSPMYIASRTGQADLLLLMQESLHELDGDALHYQVAWPWRYKIEPESLTGAAARGDLEMVQLCLYPPSRSIPEEGTSEKRQSLIMGHKPGSVPPLSYLEGCITRAMIVARSPEVYEYLNSLLSSPPETPSNLPLENLKVMARAGNLAMVRHHLDNDLKSWDEPTLNMALAEAVRSCNIEVVDLLLERGADPNAWQDSGHTILSEAARTGSMVMMRRLVDAGIKVRDSREAQAAFPRDIRALRHAVKLEHAAIVELLLDMGAGTRRTRLFVLRMAEKLGLESMVGLLRSRRIGSGTGGGRVDEAGEDEGKVEG
;
A
#
# COMPACT_ATOMS: atom_id res chain seq x y z
N MET A 1 -35.38 -17.69 17.89
CA MET A 1 -35.28 -16.22 17.73
C MET A 1 -33.98 -15.93 17.01
N HIS A 2 -34.02 -15.33 15.83
CA HIS A 2 -32.79 -14.96 15.13
C HIS A 2 -32.18 -13.75 15.87
N ILE A 3 -30.88 -13.76 16.16
CA ILE A 3 -30.20 -12.76 17.03
C ILE A 3 -30.44 -11.30 16.58
N LEU A 4 -30.77 -11.10 15.30
CA LEU A 4 -31.09 -9.82 14.67
C LEU A 4 -32.49 -9.27 15.04
N HIS A 5 -33.32 -10.04 15.75
CA HIS A 5 -34.64 -9.62 16.23
C HIS A 5 -34.64 -9.24 17.71
N LEU A 6 -33.46 -9.23 18.35
CA LEU A 6 -33.33 -8.72 19.70
C LEU A 6 -33.52 -7.19 19.69
N PRO A 7 -34.03 -6.61 20.80
CA PRO A 7 -33.98 -5.16 21.02
C PRO A 7 -32.55 -4.64 20.78
N ILE A 8 -32.44 -3.46 20.19
CA ILE A 8 -31.15 -2.91 19.74
C ILE A 8 -30.16 -2.76 20.90
N GLU A 9 -30.65 -2.49 22.10
CA GLU A 9 -29.87 -2.35 23.32
C GLU A 9 -29.26 -3.69 23.76
N VAL A 10 -30.04 -4.77 23.68
CA VAL A 10 -29.57 -6.13 24.01
C VAL A 10 -28.59 -6.63 22.95
N PHE A 11 -28.88 -6.33 21.68
CA PHE A 11 -27.98 -6.61 20.58
C PHE A 11 -26.64 -5.87 20.75
N ASP A 12 -26.66 -4.57 21.04
CA ASP A 12 -25.47 -3.74 21.25
C ASP A 12 -24.65 -4.23 22.46
N PHE A 13 -25.29 -4.65 23.56
CA PHE A 13 -24.62 -5.24 24.71
C PHE A 13 -23.91 -6.56 24.37
N ILE A 14 -24.61 -7.49 23.71
CA ILE A 14 -24.01 -8.75 23.25
C ILE A 14 -22.85 -8.47 22.30
N MET A 15 -23.02 -7.49 21.43
CA MET A 15 -22.01 -7.06 20.48
C MET A 15 -20.76 -6.50 21.16
N HIS A 16 -20.94 -5.66 22.17
CA HIS A 16 -19.85 -5.13 22.99
C HIS A 16 -19.00 -6.24 23.60
N HIS A 17 -19.64 -7.21 24.26
CA HIS A 17 -18.95 -8.36 24.83
C HIS A 17 -18.31 -9.28 23.76
N CYS A 18 -18.96 -9.47 22.62
CA CYS A 18 -18.42 -10.27 21.52
C CYS A 18 -17.14 -9.66 20.93
N ILE A 19 -17.07 -8.34 20.82
CA ILE A 19 -15.93 -7.62 20.25
C ILE A 19 -14.74 -7.67 21.21
N ILE A 20 -14.97 -7.46 22.51
CA ILE A 20 -13.93 -7.51 23.54
C ILE A 20 -13.39 -8.95 23.72
N SER A 21 -14.27 -9.95 23.70
CA SER A 21 -13.90 -11.36 23.91
C SER A 21 -13.28 -12.03 22.69
N ARG A 22 -13.44 -11.48 21.48
CA ARG A 22 -12.91 -12.04 20.22
C ARG A 22 -11.71 -11.28 19.69
N THR A 23 -10.95 -11.92 18.81
CA THR A 23 -9.84 -11.25 18.13
C THR A 23 -10.37 -10.21 17.12
N LEU A 24 -9.74 -9.03 17.08
CA LEU A 24 -10.06 -7.94 16.14
C LEU A 24 -10.34 -8.39 14.68
N PRO A 25 -9.59 -9.35 14.08
CA PRO A 25 -9.90 -9.87 12.74
C PRO A 25 -11.31 -10.44 12.58
N ARG A 26 -11.81 -11.17 13.57
CA ARG A 26 -13.15 -11.79 13.50
C ARG A 26 -14.24 -10.74 13.52
N ALA A 27 -14.07 -9.74 14.37
CA ALA A 27 -15.04 -8.66 14.47
C ALA A 27 -15.07 -7.83 13.18
N LEU A 28 -13.91 -7.59 12.55
CA LEU A 28 -13.82 -6.97 11.23
C LEU A 28 -14.44 -7.82 10.11
N ARG A 29 -14.29 -9.14 10.12
CA ARG A 29 -14.98 -10.00 9.12
C ARG A 29 -16.50 -9.96 9.29
N LEU A 30 -16.99 -9.97 10.52
CA LEU A 30 -18.44 -9.88 10.80
C LEU A 30 -19.02 -8.52 10.36
N LYS A 31 -18.26 -7.42 10.49
CA LYS A 31 -18.61 -6.10 9.93
C LYS A 31 -18.88 -6.16 8.43
N LEU A 32 -18.16 -6.99 7.67
CA LEU A 32 -18.26 -7.06 6.21
C LEU A 32 -19.48 -7.82 5.72
N VAL A 33 -19.89 -8.84 6.48
CA VAL A 33 -20.93 -9.79 6.04
C VAL A 33 -22.31 -9.48 6.60
N CYS A 34 -22.43 -8.58 7.60
CA CYS A 34 -23.71 -8.21 8.21
C CYS A 34 -23.87 -6.69 8.34
N LYS A 35 -24.87 -6.12 7.64
CA LYS A 35 -25.15 -4.67 7.64
C LYS A 35 -25.56 -4.15 9.01
N SER A 36 -26.44 -4.87 9.73
CA SER A 36 -26.86 -4.48 11.08
C SER A 36 -25.68 -4.52 12.06
N PHE A 37 -24.83 -5.54 11.94
CA PHE A 37 -23.60 -5.65 12.73
C PHE A 37 -22.64 -4.49 12.45
N ARG A 38 -22.51 -4.05 11.20
CA ARG A 38 -21.60 -2.95 10.82
C ARG A 38 -21.88 -1.66 11.60
N ALA A 39 -23.15 -1.30 11.78
CA ALA A 39 -23.53 -0.07 12.48
C ALA A 39 -23.18 -0.15 13.99
N SER A 40 -23.60 -1.22 14.66
CA SER A 40 -23.29 -1.46 16.08
C SER A 40 -21.79 -1.66 16.35
N PHE A 41 -21.10 -2.37 15.45
CA PHE A 41 -19.66 -2.60 15.54
C PHE A 41 -18.90 -1.28 15.50
N ASN A 42 -19.20 -0.38 14.55
CA ASN A 42 -18.54 0.92 14.48
C ASN A 42 -18.75 1.70 15.79
N ARG A 43 -19.95 1.71 16.36
CA ARG A 43 -20.20 2.40 17.65
C ARG A 43 -19.33 1.82 18.77
N VAL A 44 -19.40 0.51 19.03
CA VAL A 44 -18.60 -0.13 20.09
C VAL A 44 -17.11 0.05 19.86
N PHE A 45 -16.65 -0.16 18.63
CA PHE A 45 -15.24 -0.11 18.28
C PHE A 45 -14.61 1.25 18.55
N LEU A 46 -15.33 2.33 18.20
CA LEU A 46 -14.87 3.69 18.44
C LEU A 46 -14.75 4.00 19.94
N HIS A 47 -15.67 3.50 20.77
CA HIS A 47 -15.71 3.82 22.22
C HIS A 47 -14.81 2.94 23.09
N THR A 48 -14.35 1.79 22.59
CA THR A 48 -13.57 0.82 23.38
C THR A 48 -12.05 1.03 23.32
N ASN A 49 -11.57 2.05 22.57
CA ASN A 49 -10.15 2.37 22.39
C ASN A 49 -9.26 1.17 22.01
N MET A 50 -9.82 0.12 21.38
CA MET A 50 -9.12 -1.14 21.11
C MET A 50 -7.88 -1.00 20.20
N LEU A 51 -7.75 0.11 19.47
CA LEU A 51 -6.59 0.39 18.63
C LEU A 51 -5.47 1.11 19.40
N ASP A 52 -5.72 1.65 20.58
CA ASP A 52 -4.76 2.46 21.33
C ASP A 52 -3.70 1.60 22.03
N ASP A 53 -4.11 0.45 22.56
CA ASP A 53 -3.25 -0.44 23.35
C ASP A 53 -2.25 -1.26 22.53
N LYS A 54 -2.26 -1.10 21.20
CA LYS A 54 -1.36 -1.86 20.32
C LYS A 54 -0.17 -1.00 19.90
N LYS A 55 1.04 -1.53 20.13
CA LYS A 55 2.27 -0.98 19.56
C LYS A 55 2.29 -1.22 18.04
N TRP A 56 1.61 -0.36 17.30
CA TRP A 56 1.69 -0.32 15.85
C TRP A 56 3.07 0.23 15.44
N SER A 57 3.92 -0.58 14.82
CA SER A 57 5.24 -0.13 14.34
C SER A 57 5.11 0.92 13.24
N LYS A 58 4.11 0.75 12.36
CA LYS A 58 3.47 1.75 11.50
C LYS A 58 2.03 1.26 11.30
N PRO A 59 0.97 2.08 11.50
CA PRO A 59 -0.35 1.67 11.03
C PRO A 59 -0.23 1.34 9.53
N PHE A 60 -0.98 0.35 9.04
CA PHE A 60 -0.99 -0.08 7.62
C PHE A 60 0.22 -0.87 7.08
N ARG A 61 1.37 -0.97 7.77
CA ARG A 61 2.55 -1.74 7.28
C ARG A 61 2.66 -3.16 7.84
N ASP A 62 1.74 -3.58 8.70
CA ASP A 62 1.80 -4.90 9.33
C ASP A 62 1.59 -6.01 8.28
N SER A 63 2.69 -6.68 7.94
CA SER A 63 2.78 -7.80 6.99
C SER A 63 1.87 -8.97 7.37
N GLU A 64 1.39 -9.02 8.61
CA GLU A 64 0.45 -10.04 9.08
C GLU A 64 -1.01 -9.81 8.65
N ARG A 65 -1.40 -8.60 8.24
CA ARG A 65 -2.80 -8.27 7.89
C ARG A 65 -2.94 -7.38 6.65
N GLN A 66 -2.25 -7.77 5.58
CA GLN A 66 -2.46 -7.21 4.24
C GLN A 66 -3.90 -7.47 3.77
N THR A 67 -4.80 -6.58 4.16
CA THR A 67 -6.18 -6.47 3.69
C THR A 67 -6.15 -5.69 2.38
N ARG A 68 -5.59 -6.33 1.35
CA ARG A 68 -5.13 -5.67 0.11
C ARG A 68 -6.22 -5.36 -0.92
N LYS A 69 -7.48 -5.31 -0.47
CA LYS A 69 -8.61 -4.71 -1.19
C LYS A 69 -9.42 -3.73 -0.35
N ASP A 70 -8.86 -3.20 0.75
CA ASP A 70 -9.60 -2.38 1.71
C ASP A 70 -10.98 -2.97 1.99
N HIS A 71 -11.03 -4.01 2.82
CA HIS A 71 -12.28 -4.43 3.43
C HIS A 71 -12.81 -3.35 4.40
N GLY A 72 -12.94 -2.10 3.93
CA GLY A 72 -13.14 -0.90 4.71
C GLY A 72 -12.04 -0.67 5.75
N ALA A 73 -10.80 -1.12 5.53
CA ALA A 73 -9.72 -0.92 6.51
C ALA A 73 -9.30 0.55 6.56
N ALA A 74 -9.03 1.18 5.42
CA ALA A 74 -8.85 2.63 5.32
C ALA A 74 -10.05 3.39 5.88
N THR A 75 -11.28 3.01 5.50
CA THR A 75 -12.51 3.60 6.03
C THR A 75 -12.65 3.43 7.55
N LEU A 76 -12.27 2.27 8.11
CA LEU A 76 -12.31 2.02 9.55
C LEU A 76 -11.29 2.91 10.28
N TRP A 77 -10.07 3.00 9.76
CA TRP A 77 -9.05 3.86 10.34
C TRP A 77 -9.40 5.33 10.21
N HIS A 78 -9.99 5.72 9.08
CA HIS A 78 -10.53 7.06 8.86
C HIS A 78 -11.63 7.36 9.87
N ASP A 79 -12.67 6.51 9.98
CA ASP A 79 -13.74 6.63 10.98
C ASP A 79 -13.16 6.77 12.41
N TYR A 80 -12.12 5.99 12.71
CA TYR A 80 -11.45 6.01 14.02
C TYR A 80 -10.66 7.28 14.27
N LEU A 81 -9.82 7.72 13.33
CA LEU A 81 -9.06 8.96 13.44
C LEU A 81 -10.01 10.16 13.55
N LEU A 82 -11.06 10.20 12.73
CA LEU A 82 -12.07 11.25 12.74
C LEU A 82 -12.77 11.33 14.10
N PHE A 83 -13.23 10.19 14.63
CA PHE A 83 -13.82 10.11 15.96
C PHE A 83 -12.87 10.63 17.05
N ARG A 84 -11.59 10.24 17.00
CA ARG A 84 -10.58 10.62 18.00
C ARG A 84 -10.13 12.07 17.90
N CYS A 85 -10.12 12.64 16.69
CA CYS A 85 -9.86 14.06 16.50
C CYS A 85 -11.01 14.92 17.04
N ARG A 86 -12.26 14.43 16.97
CA ARG A 86 -13.47 15.12 17.45
C ARG A 86 -13.65 15.10 18.96
N GLN A 87 -13.17 14.08 19.66
CA GLN A 87 -13.29 14.03 21.12
C GLN A 87 -12.43 15.14 21.77
N ASN A 88 -13.07 16.19 22.25
CA ASN A 88 -12.42 17.30 22.94
C ASN A 88 -12.00 16.88 24.36
N GLY A 89 -10.69 16.94 24.66
CA GLY A 89 -10.20 17.05 26.04
C GLY A 89 -9.91 15.76 26.81
N GLU A 90 -10.37 14.60 26.39
CA GLU A 90 -9.80 13.33 26.88
C GLU A 90 -8.55 13.05 26.07
N THR A 91 -7.45 13.79 26.39
CA THR A 91 -6.12 13.23 26.20
C THR A 91 -6.20 11.85 26.80
N THR A 92 -6.08 10.86 25.94
CA THR A 92 -6.03 9.48 26.37
C THR A 92 -5.15 9.40 27.59
N THR A 93 -5.60 8.66 28.59
CA THR A 93 -4.75 8.00 29.58
C THR A 93 -3.78 7.01 28.90
N CYS A 94 -3.28 7.34 27.71
CA CYS A 94 -2.17 6.70 27.07
C CYS A 94 -0.94 7.23 27.80
N SER A 95 -0.20 6.31 28.40
CA SER A 95 1.12 6.57 28.97
C SER A 95 1.89 7.56 28.08
N PRO A 96 2.51 8.61 28.63
CA PRO A 96 3.21 9.67 27.87
C PRO A 96 4.34 9.13 26.98
N ASP A 97 4.74 7.88 27.18
CA ASP A 97 5.75 7.17 26.43
C ASP A 97 5.11 6.29 25.33
N PHE A 98 5.02 6.82 24.10
CA PHE A 98 4.96 6.06 22.83
C PHE A 98 3.63 5.41 22.37
N SER A 99 2.57 6.19 22.09
CA SER A 99 1.56 5.74 21.11
C SER A 99 1.61 6.60 19.83
N TYR A 100 2.10 6.01 18.73
CA TYR A 100 2.15 6.66 17.41
C TYR A 100 0.80 7.27 17.00
N LEU A 101 -0.30 6.66 17.43
CA LEU A 101 -1.66 7.09 17.16
C LEU A 101 -2.05 8.39 17.86
N ALA A 102 -1.65 8.59 19.12
CA ALA A 102 -1.91 9.86 19.81
C ALA A 102 -1.19 11.02 19.13
N ASN A 103 0.03 10.79 18.66
CA ASN A 103 0.77 11.80 17.91
C ASN A 103 0.07 12.16 16.60
N TRP A 104 -0.42 11.16 15.86
CA TRP A 104 -1.21 11.38 14.64
C TRP A 104 -2.47 12.20 14.90
N VAL A 105 -3.27 11.82 15.91
CA VAL A 105 -4.50 12.54 16.28
C VAL A 105 -4.18 13.99 16.65
N ASN A 106 -3.18 14.21 17.49
CA ASN A 106 -2.76 15.56 17.89
C ASN A 106 -2.21 16.36 16.70
N GLY A 107 -1.43 15.73 15.83
CA GLY A 107 -0.88 16.35 14.62
C GLY A 107 -1.97 16.83 13.65
N ILE A 108 -2.98 16.00 13.40
CA ILE A 108 -4.13 16.35 12.54
C ILE A 108 -4.93 17.51 13.14
N ARG A 109 -5.25 17.45 14.44
CA ARG A 109 -5.98 18.53 15.14
C ARG A 109 -5.22 19.85 15.07
N ASN A 110 -3.93 19.81 15.38
CA ASN A 110 -3.07 20.99 15.37
C ASN A 110 -2.94 21.60 13.97
N ALA A 111 -2.86 20.77 12.93
CA ALA A 111 -2.83 21.23 11.55
C ALA A 111 -4.16 21.88 11.12
N ALA A 112 -5.30 21.28 11.47
CA ALA A 112 -6.62 21.84 11.21
C ALA A 112 -6.81 23.18 11.93
N ASP A 113 -6.44 23.25 13.21
CA ASP A 113 -6.55 24.46 14.03
C ASP A 113 -5.62 25.57 13.51
N ALA A 114 -4.39 25.23 13.11
CA ALA A 114 -3.47 26.19 12.52
C ALA A 114 -4.01 26.72 11.17
N LEU A 115 -4.56 25.86 10.32
CA LEU A 115 -5.13 26.25 9.05
C LEU A 115 -6.33 27.20 9.24
N LEU A 116 -7.25 26.87 10.14
CA LEU A 116 -8.44 27.69 10.40
C LEU A 116 -8.09 29.03 11.05
N ARG A 117 -7.13 29.07 11.98
CA ARG A 117 -6.65 30.33 12.56
C ARG A 117 -6.07 31.26 11.49
N ASN A 118 -5.18 30.75 10.64
CA ASN A 118 -4.61 31.56 9.56
C ASN A 118 -5.69 32.02 8.55
N ARG A 119 -6.70 31.17 8.27
CA ARG A 119 -7.83 31.52 7.40
C ARG A 119 -8.70 32.63 8.00
N GLN A 120 -8.96 32.58 9.30
CA GLN A 120 -9.70 33.62 10.02
C GLN A 120 -8.94 34.95 10.01
N GLU A 121 -7.64 34.94 10.27
CA GLU A 121 -6.79 36.14 10.25
C GLU A 121 -6.74 36.80 8.87
N GLN A 122 -6.71 36.00 7.80
CA GLN A 122 -6.55 36.51 6.43
C GLN A 122 -7.87 36.93 5.77
N LEU A 123 -8.93 36.14 5.93
CA LEU A 123 -10.21 36.34 5.23
C LEU A 123 -11.31 36.93 6.12
N GLY A 124 -11.04 37.12 7.42
CA GLY A 124 -12.05 37.58 8.39
C GLY A 124 -13.19 36.58 8.59
N LEU A 125 -13.04 35.35 8.10
CA LEU A 125 -14.08 34.32 8.17
C LEU A 125 -14.07 33.70 9.57
N GLN A 126 -15.17 33.87 10.30
CA GLN A 126 -15.41 33.06 11.49
C GLN A 126 -15.65 31.62 11.06
N HIS A 127 -15.03 30.68 11.78
CA HIS A 127 -15.18 29.25 11.52
C HIS A 127 -15.91 28.59 12.68
N ASN A 128 -16.88 27.74 12.32
CA ASN A 128 -17.66 26.98 13.29
C ASN A 128 -17.04 25.59 13.49
N GLU A 129 -17.52 24.84 14.49
CA GLU A 129 -17.06 23.46 14.72
C GLU A 129 -17.27 22.55 13.48
N ALA A 130 -18.29 22.83 12.67
CA ALA A 130 -18.53 22.11 11.42
C ALA A 130 -17.39 22.29 10.39
N ASP A 131 -16.82 23.50 10.27
CA ASP A 131 -15.70 23.76 9.36
C ASP A 131 -14.44 23.00 9.79
N ARG A 132 -14.22 22.94 11.11
CA ARG A 132 -13.12 22.17 11.71
C ARG A 132 -13.26 20.69 11.44
N ASP A 133 -14.46 20.15 11.59
CA ASP A 133 -14.75 18.75 11.34
C ASP A 133 -14.55 18.36 9.87
N GLU A 134 -14.90 19.24 8.93
CA GLU A 134 -14.66 19.00 7.50
C GLU A 134 -13.17 19.01 7.17
N VAL A 135 -12.39 19.94 7.74
CA VAL A 135 -10.94 19.98 7.54
C VAL A 135 -10.28 18.73 8.14
N ILE A 136 -10.66 18.33 9.35
CA ILE A 136 -10.16 17.11 9.99
C ILE A 136 -10.46 15.88 9.13
N ASP A 137 -11.69 15.77 8.62
CA ASP A 137 -12.11 14.66 7.75
C ASP A 137 -11.17 14.50 6.53
N LYS A 138 -10.88 15.61 5.85
CA LYS A 138 -9.97 15.66 4.70
C LYS A 138 -8.52 15.35 5.09
N LEU A 139 -8.04 15.87 6.22
CA LEU A 139 -6.67 15.63 6.69
C LEU A 139 -6.46 14.19 7.19
N CYS A 140 -7.49 13.52 7.71
CA CYS A 140 -7.44 12.10 8.04
C CYS A 140 -7.17 11.26 6.78
N TRP A 141 -7.83 11.57 5.66
CA TRP A 141 -7.55 10.90 4.38
C TRP A 141 -6.13 11.15 3.90
N LEU A 142 -5.66 12.39 3.94
CA LEU A 142 -4.28 12.72 3.58
C LEU A 142 -3.28 11.89 4.41
N ALA A 143 -3.41 11.87 5.73
CA ALA A 143 -2.52 11.10 6.61
C ALA A 143 -2.54 9.58 6.28
N ILE A 144 -3.73 9.03 5.99
CA ILE A 144 -3.87 7.62 5.61
C ILE A 144 -3.17 7.35 4.27
N ASP A 145 -3.40 8.17 3.26
CA ASP A 145 -2.78 8.00 1.93
C ASP A 145 -1.25 8.01 2.02
N CYS A 146 -0.68 8.89 2.85
CA CYS A 146 0.76 8.98 3.09
C CYS A 146 1.35 7.72 3.73
N SER A 147 0.59 7.03 4.58
CA SER A 147 1.01 5.77 5.18
C SER A 147 0.81 4.53 4.31
N ARG A 148 -0.13 4.60 3.35
CA ARG A 148 -0.45 3.50 2.44
C ARG A 148 0.50 3.38 1.27
N SER A 149 1.05 4.50 0.81
CA SER A 149 1.72 4.56 -0.49
C SER A 149 2.79 3.49 -0.66
N GLY A 150 3.46 3.00 0.39
CA GLY A 150 4.34 1.81 0.33
C GLY A 150 5.56 1.97 -0.58
N GLU A 151 5.56 3.00 -1.40
CA GLU A 151 6.69 3.71 -1.96
C GLU A 151 7.61 4.02 -0.79
N GLU A 152 8.84 3.51 -0.85
CA GLU A 152 9.94 4.05 -0.08
C GLU A 152 10.23 5.48 -0.56
N VAL A 153 9.24 6.37 -0.41
CA VAL A 153 9.55 7.76 -0.15
C VAL A 153 10.33 7.67 1.15
N TRP A 154 11.63 7.90 1.05
CA TRP A 154 12.58 7.94 2.14
C TRP A 154 12.13 9.08 3.06
N TYR A 155 11.08 8.85 3.84
CA TYR A 155 10.79 9.61 5.03
C TYR A 155 12.03 9.41 5.87
N GLY A 156 12.94 10.38 5.80
CA GLY A 156 14.12 10.44 6.65
C GLY A 156 13.67 10.11 8.07
N GLN A 157 14.50 9.35 8.78
CA GLN A 157 14.22 8.95 10.16
C GLN A 157 13.77 10.19 10.94
N CYS A 158 12.47 10.29 11.21
CA CYS A 158 11.89 11.43 11.90
C CYS A 158 12.54 11.49 13.28
N ARG A 159 13.24 12.60 13.56
CA ARG A 159 13.90 12.79 14.84
C ARG A 159 12.86 13.33 15.83
N SER A 160 13.06 13.08 17.13
CA SER A 160 12.17 13.55 18.19
C SER A 160 12.01 15.08 18.28
N SER A 161 12.73 15.86 17.45
CA SER A 161 12.64 17.32 17.31
C SER A 161 11.58 17.79 16.30
N ASP A 162 11.10 16.93 15.40
CA ASP A 162 10.30 17.35 14.23
C ASP A 162 8.79 17.46 14.52
N TRP A 163 8.37 17.06 15.72
CA TRP A 163 6.95 17.06 16.14
C TRP A 163 6.33 18.47 16.24
N GLY A 164 7.15 19.53 16.14
CA GLY A 164 6.76 20.92 16.37
C GLY A 164 6.56 21.82 15.14
N ASN A 165 6.76 21.37 13.90
CA ASN A 165 6.64 22.27 12.73
C ASN A 165 5.18 22.49 12.27
N LEU A 166 4.43 23.25 13.08
CA LEU A 166 3.04 23.62 12.81
C LEU A 166 2.86 24.41 11.51
N GLY A 167 3.84 25.25 11.15
CA GLY A 167 3.83 26.04 9.93
C GLY A 167 3.89 25.16 8.68
N LEU A 168 4.80 24.18 8.66
CA LEU A 168 4.88 23.20 7.57
C LEU A 168 3.61 22.37 7.45
N ARG A 169 3.04 21.91 8.57
CA ARG A 169 1.75 21.17 8.53
C ARG A 169 0.61 22.01 7.99
N ALA A 170 0.54 23.29 8.38
CA ALA A 170 -0.44 24.23 7.84
C ALA A 170 -0.23 24.44 6.34
N LEU A 171 1.02 24.51 5.87
CA LEU A 171 1.36 24.66 4.45
C LEU A 171 0.96 23.42 3.64
N SER A 172 1.29 22.21 4.12
CA SER A 172 0.87 20.95 3.48
C SER A 172 -0.66 20.81 3.46
N ALA A 173 -1.33 21.13 4.56
CA ALA A 173 -2.79 21.11 4.65
C ALA A 173 -3.46 22.14 3.71
N ALA A 174 -2.96 23.37 3.68
CA ALA A 174 -3.46 24.42 2.81
C ALA A 174 -3.28 24.06 1.33
N THR A 175 -2.17 23.42 1.00
CA THR A 175 -1.90 22.91 -0.36
C THR A 175 -2.87 21.80 -0.72
N TYR A 176 -3.07 20.81 0.15
CA TYR A 176 -4.00 19.71 -0.11
C TYR A 176 -5.43 20.21 -0.34
N LEU A 177 -5.86 21.22 0.40
CA LEU A 177 -7.19 21.82 0.29
C LEU A 177 -7.30 22.88 -0.83
N GLY A 178 -6.21 23.28 -1.46
CA GLY A 178 -6.20 24.26 -2.54
C GLY A 178 -6.37 25.72 -2.11
N TYR A 179 -5.96 26.08 -0.88
CA TYR A 179 -6.09 27.44 -0.36
C TYR A 179 -4.91 28.34 -0.78
N ALA A 180 -4.92 28.76 -2.04
CA ALA A 180 -3.84 29.57 -2.64
C ALA A 180 -3.43 30.83 -1.84
N PRO A 181 -4.36 31.67 -1.31
CA PRO A 181 -3.98 32.86 -0.55
C PRO A 181 -3.18 32.53 0.71
N LEU A 182 -3.53 31.42 1.37
CA LEU A 182 -2.86 30.97 2.59
C LEU A 182 -1.49 30.37 2.28
N VAL A 183 -1.38 29.61 1.19
CA VAL A 183 -0.09 29.10 0.70
C VAL A 183 0.87 30.25 0.42
N ARG A 184 0.42 31.32 -0.28
CA ARG A 184 1.25 32.51 -0.54
C ARG A 184 1.80 33.13 0.75
N GLN A 185 0.95 33.27 1.76
CA GLN A 185 1.34 33.86 3.04
C GLN A 185 2.34 32.98 3.79
N LEU A 186 2.08 31.68 3.87
CA LEU A 186 2.97 30.75 4.56
C LEU A 186 4.35 30.67 3.87
N LEU A 187 4.40 30.71 2.55
CA LEU A 187 5.67 30.81 1.82
C LEU A 187 6.38 32.14 2.11
N ALA A 188 5.65 33.26 2.16
CA ALA A 188 6.21 34.56 2.53
C ALA A 188 6.75 34.62 3.98
N GLN A 189 6.24 33.78 4.87
CA GLN A 189 6.77 33.60 6.23
C GLN A 189 8.05 32.75 6.28
N GLY A 190 8.50 32.20 5.14
CA GLY A 190 9.71 31.40 5.03
C GLY A 190 9.53 29.91 5.31
N HIS A 191 8.30 29.38 5.28
CA HIS A 191 8.07 27.93 5.41
C HIS A 191 8.55 27.21 4.14
N ASP A 192 9.41 26.21 4.29
CA ASP A 192 10.03 25.47 3.20
C ASP A 192 9.03 24.52 2.50
N PRO A 193 8.71 24.72 1.19
CA PRO A 193 7.79 23.87 0.45
C PRO A 193 8.37 22.50 0.05
N THR A 194 9.67 22.27 0.25
CA THR A 194 10.37 21.00 -0.05
C THR A 194 10.53 20.11 1.18
N ALA A 195 10.26 20.64 2.37
CA ALA A 195 10.42 19.89 3.61
C ALA A 195 9.31 18.85 3.82
N ASN A 196 9.68 17.67 4.32
CA ASN A 196 8.73 16.62 4.69
C ASN A 196 8.41 16.67 6.18
N ASP A 197 7.14 16.44 6.54
CA ASP A 197 6.70 16.20 7.92
C ASP A 197 6.47 14.70 8.14
N TYR A 198 6.39 14.25 9.40
CA TYR A 198 6.10 12.84 9.70
C TYR A 198 4.66 12.45 9.32
N LEU A 199 3.73 13.42 9.34
CA LEU A 199 2.31 13.19 9.12
C LEU A 199 1.93 13.45 7.66
N PHE A 200 2.48 14.52 7.07
CA PHE A 200 2.21 14.94 5.70
C PHE A 200 3.50 15.07 4.87
N PRO A 201 3.46 14.70 3.58
CA PRO A 201 4.59 14.90 2.67
C PRO A 201 4.77 16.39 2.37
N SER A 202 5.84 16.68 1.64
CA SER A 202 6.14 18.05 1.21
C SER A 202 4.96 18.69 0.47
N PRO A 203 4.74 20.00 0.67
CA PRO A 203 3.76 20.77 -0.08
C PRO A 203 3.90 20.60 -1.60
N MET A 204 5.13 20.57 -2.14
CA MET A 204 5.35 20.37 -3.58
C MET A 204 4.92 18.99 -4.08
N TYR A 205 5.18 17.91 -3.32
CA TYR A 205 4.62 16.58 -3.60
C TYR A 205 3.10 16.61 -3.62
N ILE A 206 2.45 17.26 -2.64
CA ILE A 206 0.99 17.33 -2.57
C ILE A 206 0.42 18.07 -3.78
N ALA A 207 1.00 19.22 -4.14
CA ALA A 207 0.58 20.00 -5.29
C ALA A 207 0.69 19.19 -6.60
N SER A 208 1.81 18.51 -6.82
CA SER A 208 2.00 17.68 -8.01
C SER A 208 1.12 16.43 -8.02
N ARG A 209 0.90 15.82 -6.86
CA ARG A 209 0.06 14.63 -6.74
C ARG A 209 -1.42 14.94 -6.97
N THR A 210 -1.88 16.09 -6.49
CA THR A 210 -3.26 16.55 -6.66
C THR A 210 -3.51 17.23 -8.01
N GLY A 211 -2.45 17.63 -8.74
CA GLY A 211 -2.56 18.31 -10.04
C GLY A 211 -2.80 19.82 -9.92
N GLN A 212 -2.37 20.43 -8.81
CA GLN A 212 -2.52 21.86 -8.55
C GLN A 212 -1.32 22.62 -9.11
N ALA A 213 -1.27 22.78 -10.43
CA ALA A 213 -0.18 23.42 -11.15
C ALA A 213 0.15 24.82 -10.61
N ASP A 214 -0.87 25.66 -10.39
CA ASP A 214 -0.68 27.05 -9.90
C ASP A 214 0.00 27.11 -8.52
N LEU A 215 -0.31 26.17 -7.62
CA LEU A 215 0.34 26.11 -6.30
C LEU A 215 1.77 25.58 -6.40
N LEU A 216 2.02 24.60 -7.28
CA LEU A 216 3.38 24.14 -7.52
C LEU A 216 4.25 25.29 -8.04
N LEU A 217 3.73 26.06 -9.00
CA LEU A 217 4.45 27.22 -9.55
C LEU A 217 4.77 28.25 -8.47
N LEU A 218 3.78 28.57 -7.64
CA LEU A 218 3.97 29.50 -6.53
C LEU A 218 5.07 29.04 -5.57
N MET A 219 5.14 27.74 -5.28
CA MET A 219 6.20 27.18 -4.42
C MET A 219 7.57 27.24 -5.10
N GLN A 220 7.64 26.91 -6.39
CA GLN A 220 8.88 27.03 -7.17
C GLN A 220 9.39 28.48 -7.24
N GLU A 221 8.49 29.47 -7.31
CA GLU A 221 8.82 30.91 -7.27
C GLU A 221 9.39 31.34 -5.91
N SER A 222 8.91 30.75 -4.82
CA SER A 222 9.36 31.11 -3.46
C SER A 222 10.78 30.62 -3.13
N LEU A 223 11.34 29.72 -3.93
CA LEU A 223 12.66 29.16 -3.71
C LEU A 223 13.75 29.95 -4.45
N HIS A 224 14.88 30.17 -3.77
CA HIS A 224 16.02 30.91 -4.33
C HIS A 224 16.74 30.15 -5.46
N GLU A 225 17.15 30.86 -6.51
CA GLU A 225 18.13 30.36 -7.47
C GLU A 225 19.54 30.60 -6.89
N LEU A 226 20.36 29.54 -6.76
CA LEU A 226 21.77 29.73 -6.42
C LEU A 226 22.59 29.88 -7.70
N ASP A 227 23.36 30.96 -7.78
CA ASP A 227 24.38 31.17 -8.81
C ASP A 227 25.48 30.10 -8.71
N GLY A 228 25.91 29.59 -9.87
CA GLY A 228 26.78 28.43 -10.01
C GLY A 228 28.18 28.52 -9.37
N ASP A 229 28.58 29.68 -8.83
CA ASP A 229 29.94 29.94 -8.34
C ASP A 229 30.17 29.55 -6.86
N ALA A 230 29.13 29.21 -6.09
CA ALA A 230 29.27 28.79 -4.69
C ALA A 230 29.68 27.30 -4.50
N LEU A 231 30.23 26.66 -5.53
CA LEU A 231 30.47 25.20 -5.60
C LEU A 231 31.97 24.81 -5.60
N HIS A 232 32.82 25.57 -4.91
CA HIS A 232 34.17 25.09 -4.60
C HIS A 232 34.14 24.22 -3.34
N TYR A 233 33.88 22.93 -3.54
CA TYR A 233 34.55 21.75 -2.94
C TYR A 233 33.63 20.54 -3.12
N GLN A 234 33.97 19.72 -4.12
CA GLN A 234 33.44 18.37 -4.36
C GLN A 234 31.94 18.27 -4.68
N VAL A 235 31.70 17.69 -5.86
CA VAL A 235 30.43 17.35 -6.50
C VAL A 235 29.69 18.50 -7.19
N ALA A 236 29.92 18.59 -8.51
CA ALA A 236 29.18 19.43 -9.44
C ALA A 236 27.69 19.05 -9.44
N TRP A 237 26.81 19.91 -8.91
CA TRP A 237 25.37 19.66 -8.93
C TRP A 237 24.59 20.94 -9.25
N PRO A 238 24.24 21.22 -10.52
CA PRO A 238 23.51 22.42 -10.87
C PRO A 238 21.98 22.25 -10.68
N TRP A 239 21.52 21.56 -9.63
CA TRP A 239 20.08 21.40 -9.36
C TRP A 239 19.83 21.19 -7.86
N ARG A 240 19.96 22.26 -7.08
CA ARG A 240 19.13 22.40 -5.87
C ARG A 240 18.25 23.64 -6.03
N TYR A 241 17.03 23.51 -5.53
CA TYR A 241 16.07 24.57 -5.15
C TYR A 241 14.95 24.99 -6.11
N LYS A 242 14.64 24.31 -7.22
CA LYS A 242 13.31 24.46 -7.90
C LYS A 242 12.67 23.16 -8.40
N ILE A 243 13.47 22.10 -8.49
CA ILE A 243 13.01 20.75 -8.81
C ILE A 243 13.13 19.95 -7.52
N GLU A 244 11.99 19.64 -6.91
CA GLU A 244 11.91 18.76 -5.76
C GLU A 244 11.67 17.31 -6.26
N PRO A 245 12.51 16.32 -5.89
CA PRO A 245 12.37 14.94 -6.37
C PRO A 245 10.99 14.35 -6.11
N GLU A 246 10.43 14.63 -4.95
CA GLU A 246 9.14 14.11 -4.53
C GLU A 246 8.02 14.75 -5.37
N SER A 247 8.12 16.01 -5.77
CA SER A 247 7.16 16.61 -6.71
C SER A 247 7.13 15.85 -8.04
N LEU A 248 8.29 15.41 -8.53
CA LEU A 248 8.39 14.62 -9.77
C LEU A 248 7.76 13.23 -9.59
N THR A 249 8.01 12.55 -8.47
CA THR A 249 7.36 11.24 -8.19
C THR A 249 5.84 11.41 -8.03
N GLY A 250 5.41 12.48 -7.37
CA GLY A 250 4.01 12.87 -7.24
C GLY A 250 3.36 13.06 -8.62
N ALA A 251 3.97 13.83 -9.52
CA ALA A 251 3.46 14.04 -10.88
C ALA A 251 3.41 12.72 -11.69
N ALA A 252 4.48 11.92 -11.62
CA ALA A 252 4.56 10.65 -12.34
C ALA A 252 3.52 9.63 -11.86
N ALA A 253 3.27 9.56 -10.55
CA ALA A 253 2.20 8.75 -9.96
C ALA A 253 0.79 9.17 -10.41
N ARG A 254 0.63 10.38 -10.99
CA ARG A 254 -0.61 10.82 -11.66
C ARG A 254 -0.79 10.20 -13.02
N GLY A 255 0.31 9.93 -13.70
CA GLY A 255 0.32 9.77 -15.15
C GLY A 255 0.04 11.07 -15.90
N ASP A 256 0.39 12.23 -15.31
CA ASP A 256 0.11 13.55 -15.87
C ASP A 256 1.42 14.13 -16.43
N LEU A 257 1.57 14.04 -17.75
CA LEU A 257 2.79 14.46 -18.46
C LEU A 257 3.04 15.96 -18.32
N GLU A 258 1.98 16.78 -18.31
CA GLU A 258 2.09 18.23 -18.19
C GLU A 258 2.65 18.60 -16.81
N MET A 259 2.15 17.95 -15.76
CA MET A 259 2.64 18.15 -14.40
C MET A 259 4.10 17.67 -14.25
N VAL A 260 4.49 16.59 -14.93
CA VAL A 260 5.88 16.09 -14.95
C VAL A 260 6.81 17.10 -15.63
N GLN A 261 6.38 17.69 -16.75
CA GLN A 261 7.12 18.74 -17.44
C GLN A 261 7.28 19.99 -16.55
N LEU A 262 6.21 20.38 -15.85
CA LEU A 262 6.21 21.50 -14.90
C LEU A 262 7.18 21.29 -13.73
N CYS A 263 7.24 20.07 -13.18
CA CYS A 263 8.18 19.71 -12.12
C CYS A 263 9.64 19.81 -12.59
N LEU A 264 9.93 19.45 -13.84
CA LEU A 264 11.29 19.45 -14.41
C LEU A 264 11.75 20.81 -14.93
N TYR A 265 10.81 21.69 -15.28
CA TYR A 265 11.12 22.96 -15.93
C TYR A 265 10.35 24.12 -15.28
N PRO A 266 10.82 24.63 -14.13
CA PRO A 266 10.16 25.72 -13.41
C PRO A 266 10.13 27.00 -14.28
N PRO A 267 9.06 27.83 -14.21
CA PRO A 267 8.87 29.00 -15.07
C PRO A 267 9.99 30.04 -15.04
N SER A 268 10.77 30.07 -13.96
CA SER A 268 11.87 31.02 -13.82
C SER A 268 13.00 30.82 -14.83
N ARG A 269 13.01 29.69 -15.56
CA ARG A 269 14.04 29.37 -16.55
C ARG A 269 13.72 29.83 -17.98
N SER A 270 12.55 30.41 -18.28
CA SER A 270 12.24 30.74 -19.69
C SER A 270 11.28 31.90 -20.02
N ILE A 271 10.71 32.66 -19.07
CA ILE A 271 9.72 33.70 -19.44
C ILE A 271 9.85 34.99 -18.60
N PRO A 272 9.85 36.19 -19.22
CA PRO A 272 9.86 37.47 -18.51
C PRO A 272 8.62 37.66 -17.62
N GLU A 273 8.78 38.48 -16.57
CA GLU A 273 7.92 38.61 -15.37
C GLU A 273 6.41 38.93 -15.62
N GLU A 274 5.97 39.18 -16.85
CA GLU A 274 4.62 39.67 -17.18
C GLU A 274 3.77 38.63 -17.95
N GLY A 275 3.21 37.64 -17.24
CA GLY A 275 2.26 36.68 -17.84
C GLY A 275 1.38 35.93 -16.83
N THR A 276 0.14 35.60 -17.20
CA THR A 276 -0.79 34.75 -16.41
C THR A 276 -0.27 33.31 -16.30
N SER A 277 -0.68 32.57 -15.26
CA SER A 277 -0.24 31.17 -15.03
C SER A 277 -0.47 30.27 -16.25
N GLU A 278 -1.63 30.41 -16.91
CA GLU A 278 -1.99 29.68 -18.13
C GLU A 278 -1.01 29.95 -19.30
N LYS A 279 -0.61 31.21 -19.51
CA LYS A 279 0.40 31.55 -20.53
C LYS A 279 1.75 30.92 -20.21
N ARG A 280 2.14 30.87 -18.94
CA ARG A 280 3.40 30.26 -18.52
C ARG A 280 3.41 28.75 -18.72
N GLN A 281 2.32 28.08 -18.37
CA GLN A 281 2.14 26.65 -18.64
C GLN A 281 2.31 26.36 -20.13
N SER A 282 1.62 27.11 -21.01
CA SER A 282 1.69 26.90 -22.47
C SER A 282 3.09 27.05 -23.08
N LEU A 283 3.98 27.81 -22.43
CA LEU A 283 5.36 28.06 -22.87
C LEU A 283 6.34 26.99 -22.36
N ILE A 284 5.99 26.23 -21.34
CA ILE A 284 6.79 25.11 -20.78
C ILE A 284 6.51 23.81 -21.57
N MET A 285 5.26 23.65 -22.03
CA MET A 285 4.80 22.48 -22.76
C MET A 285 5.59 22.30 -24.07
N GLY A 286 6.35 21.20 -24.18
CA GLY A 286 7.07 20.83 -25.40
C GLY A 286 8.59 21.08 -25.38
N HIS A 287 9.13 21.74 -24.36
CA HIS A 287 10.58 21.83 -24.18
C HIS A 287 11.14 20.56 -23.53
N LYS A 288 12.12 19.93 -24.18
CA LYS A 288 12.90 18.84 -23.57
C LYS A 288 14.06 19.43 -22.76
N PRO A 289 14.17 19.13 -21.45
CA PRO A 289 15.42 19.34 -20.72
C PRO A 289 16.57 18.69 -21.49
N GLY A 290 17.74 19.32 -21.49
CA GLY A 290 18.94 18.70 -22.06
C GLY A 290 19.22 17.33 -21.44
N SER A 291 20.01 16.52 -22.15
CA SER A 291 20.37 15.16 -21.73
C SER A 291 20.94 15.11 -20.31
N VAL A 292 20.36 14.28 -19.44
CA VAL A 292 20.74 14.13 -18.03
C VAL A 292 21.92 13.16 -17.93
N PRO A 293 23.06 13.56 -17.32
CA PRO A 293 24.23 12.69 -17.22
C PRO A 293 24.00 11.52 -16.25
N PRO A 294 24.67 10.37 -16.48
CA PRO A 294 24.58 9.22 -15.59
C PRO A 294 25.21 9.50 -14.21
N LEU A 295 24.81 8.70 -13.22
CA LEU A 295 25.10 8.81 -11.79
C LEU A 295 24.72 10.16 -11.17
N SER A 296 23.81 10.90 -11.81
CA SER A 296 23.41 12.21 -11.31
C SER A 296 22.26 12.14 -10.30
N TYR A 297 22.19 13.12 -9.40
CA TYR A 297 21.05 13.23 -8.47
C TYR A 297 19.72 13.29 -9.24
N LEU A 298 19.68 14.00 -10.37
CA LEU A 298 18.51 14.12 -11.23
C LEU A 298 18.16 12.79 -11.91
N GLU A 299 19.13 12.01 -12.38
CA GLU A 299 18.88 10.64 -12.85
C GLU A 299 18.25 9.80 -11.74
N GLY A 300 18.73 9.90 -10.49
CA GLY A 300 18.11 9.24 -9.34
C GLY A 300 16.66 9.65 -9.11
N CYS A 301 16.34 10.94 -9.28
CA CYS A 301 14.97 11.46 -9.18
C CYS A 301 14.07 10.95 -10.31
N ILE A 302 14.55 11.03 -11.55
CA ILE A 302 13.85 10.55 -12.75
C ILE A 302 13.59 9.06 -12.64
N THR A 303 14.60 8.29 -12.24
CA THR A 303 14.48 6.84 -12.03
C THR A 303 13.42 6.51 -10.98
N ARG A 304 13.38 7.23 -9.85
CA ARG A 304 12.32 7.06 -8.84
C ARG A 304 10.94 7.41 -9.39
N ALA A 305 10.83 8.45 -10.21
CA ALA A 305 9.58 8.84 -10.84
C ALA A 305 9.08 7.81 -11.86
N MET A 306 10.00 7.21 -12.62
CA MET A 306 9.71 6.13 -13.57
C MET A 306 9.12 4.89 -12.87
N ILE A 307 9.59 4.55 -11.66
CA ILE A 307 9.07 3.41 -10.87
C ILE A 307 7.59 3.57 -10.52
N VAL A 308 7.19 4.80 -10.16
CA VAL A 308 5.83 5.10 -9.72
C VAL A 308 4.93 5.59 -10.86
N ALA A 309 5.48 5.76 -12.06
CA ALA A 309 4.75 6.21 -13.24
C ALA A 309 3.53 5.32 -13.50
N ARG A 310 2.38 5.92 -13.80
CA ARG A 310 1.15 5.18 -14.15
C ARG A 310 0.80 5.21 -15.63
N SER A 311 1.53 5.99 -16.41
CA SER A 311 1.32 6.19 -17.83
C SER A 311 2.61 5.80 -18.58
N PRO A 312 2.49 4.96 -19.63
CA PRO A 312 3.59 4.69 -20.56
C PRO A 312 4.19 5.97 -21.16
N GLU A 313 3.35 6.95 -21.48
CA GLU A 313 3.77 8.22 -22.07
C GLU A 313 4.68 9.01 -21.12
N VAL A 314 4.33 9.07 -19.83
CA VAL A 314 5.17 9.68 -18.79
C VAL A 314 6.50 8.92 -18.63
N TYR A 315 6.44 7.60 -18.62
CA TYR A 315 7.64 6.77 -18.49
C TYR A 315 8.61 6.98 -19.64
N GLU A 316 8.12 6.94 -20.88
CA GLU A 316 8.95 7.14 -22.07
C GLU A 316 9.50 8.57 -22.15
N TYR A 317 8.71 9.55 -21.74
CA TYR A 317 9.20 10.92 -21.63
C TYR A 317 10.37 11.01 -20.66
N LEU A 318 10.22 10.48 -19.43
CA LEU A 318 11.27 10.47 -18.41
C LEU A 318 12.52 9.69 -18.86
N ASN A 319 12.32 8.52 -19.49
CA ASN A 319 13.39 7.71 -20.05
C ASN A 319 14.17 8.47 -21.15
N SER A 320 13.48 9.24 -22.00
CA SER A 320 14.09 10.03 -23.07
C SER A 320 15.00 11.17 -22.59
N LEU A 321 14.94 11.52 -21.30
CA LEU A 321 15.80 12.54 -20.71
C LEU A 321 17.18 12.00 -20.30
N LEU A 322 17.33 10.68 -20.17
CA LEU A 322 18.57 10.06 -19.71
C LEU A 322 19.57 9.92 -20.87
N SER A 323 20.83 10.34 -20.67
CA SER A 323 21.87 10.30 -21.72
C SER A 323 22.28 8.89 -22.14
N SER A 324 22.07 7.93 -21.24
CA SER A 324 22.22 6.50 -21.45
C SER A 324 21.09 5.83 -20.68
N PRO A 325 20.67 4.60 -21.06
CA PRO A 325 19.89 3.81 -20.14
C PRO A 325 20.65 3.76 -18.80
N PRO A 326 19.96 3.87 -17.65
CA PRO A 326 20.62 4.04 -16.36
C PRO A 326 21.63 2.90 -16.13
N GLU A 327 22.92 3.23 -16.20
CA GLU A 327 24.01 2.27 -16.04
C GLU A 327 24.26 2.03 -14.55
N THR A 328 23.41 1.29 -13.82
CA THR A 328 23.72 0.79 -12.46
C THR A 328 22.68 -0.22 -11.94
N PRO A 329 22.95 -0.85 -10.78
CA PRO A 329 23.34 -2.25 -10.65
C PRO A 329 22.27 -3.21 -11.22
N SER A 330 22.70 -4.39 -11.65
CA SER A 330 22.00 -5.45 -12.42
C SER A 330 20.54 -5.84 -12.09
N ASN A 331 19.83 -5.19 -11.17
CA ASN A 331 18.51 -5.56 -10.67
C ASN A 331 17.44 -4.46 -10.79
N LEU A 332 17.72 -3.27 -11.34
CA LEU A 332 16.74 -2.18 -11.41
C LEU A 332 15.48 -2.53 -12.25
N PRO A 333 15.57 -3.16 -13.43
CA PRO A 333 14.38 -3.58 -14.19
C PRO A 333 13.52 -4.58 -13.42
N LEU A 334 14.15 -5.49 -12.66
CA LEU A 334 13.49 -6.44 -11.77
C LEU A 334 12.77 -5.73 -10.61
N GLU A 335 13.44 -4.80 -9.92
CA GLU A 335 12.82 -4.03 -8.83
C GLU A 335 11.65 -3.18 -9.33
N ASN A 336 11.77 -2.57 -10.51
CA ASN A 336 10.70 -1.81 -11.15
C ASN A 336 9.48 -2.70 -11.43
N LEU A 337 9.69 -3.84 -12.09
CA LEU A 337 8.62 -4.78 -12.41
C LEU A 337 7.92 -5.30 -11.14
N LYS A 338 8.68 -5.62 -10.09
CA LYS A 338 8.13 -6.03 -8.77
C LYS A 338 7.26 -4.94 -8.16
N VAL A 339 7.72 -3.68 -8.15
CA VAL A 339 6.97 -2.55 -7.58
C VAL A 339 5.70 -2.28 -8.39
N MET A 340 5.78 -2.29 -9.72
CA MET A 340 4.61 -2.10 -10.60
C MET A 340 3.60 -3.24 -10.46
N ALA A 341 4.08 -4.48 -10.38
CA ALA A 341 3.25 -5.66 -10.18
C ALA A 341 2.56 -5.63 -8.81
N ARG A 342 3.28 -5.21 -7.76
CA ARG A 342 2.74 -4.98 -6.43
C ARG A 342 1.69 -3.87 -6.41
N ALA A 343 1.91 -2.78 -7.14
CA ALA A 343 0.98 -1.64 -7.24
C ALA A 343 -0.27 -1.94 -8.07
N GLY A 344 -0.26 -3.01 -8.87
CA GLY A 344 -1.37 -3.37 -9.75
C GLY A 344 -1.40 -2.53 -11.03
N ASN A 345 -0.25 -1.96 -11.39
CA ASN A 345 -0.11 -1.07 -12.53
C ASN A 345 0.00 -1.87 -13.84
N LEU A 346 -1.14 -2.41 -14.29
CA LEU A 346 -1.23 -3.28 -15.46
C LEU A 346 -0.64 -2.65 -16.73
N ALA A 347 -0.90 -1.36 -16.95
CA ALA A 347 -0.42 -0.63 -18.12
C ALA A 347 1.11 -0.61 -18.17
N MET A 348 1.75 -0.27 -17.05
CA MET A 348 3.21 -0.24 -16.97
C MET A 348 3.86 -1.62 -17.00
N VAL A 349 3.26 -2.62 -16.33
CA VAL A 349 3.74 -3.99 -16.40
C VAL A 349 3.71 -4.48 -17.85
N ARG A 350 2.61 -4.27 -18.57
CA ARG A 350 2.49 -4.62 -19.99
C ARG A 350 3.55 -3.90 -20.82
N HIS A 351 3.66 -2.59 -20.66
CA HIS A 351 4.63 -1.78 -21.38
C HIS A 351 6.08 -2.27 -21.19
N HIS A 352 6.50 -2.56 -19.97
CA HIS A 352 7.84 -3.09 -19.69
C HIS A 352 8.05 -4.46 -20.32
N LEU A 353 7.07 -5.35 -20.21
CA LEU A 353 7.18 -6.69 -20.77
C LEU A 353 7.14 -6.71 -22.31
N ASP A 354 6.55 -5.68 -22.95
CA ASP A 354 6.45 -5.56 -24.41
C ASP A 354 7.66 -4.84 -25.04
N ASN A 355 8.25 -3.86 -24.34
CA ASN A 355 9.34 -3.01 -24.85
C ASN A 355 10.76 -3.48 -24.47
N ASP A 356 10.93 -4.28 -23.40
CA ASP A 356 12.25 -4.84 -23.09
C ASP A 356 12.61 -5.94 -24.10
N LEU A 357 13.54 -5.64 -25.00
CA LEU A 357 14.04 -6.50 -26.09
C LEU A 357 14.75 -7.78 -25.60
N LYS A 358 14.95 -7.94 -24.28
CA LYS A 358 15.44 -9.18 -23.68
C LYS A 358 14.26 -9.99 -23.19
N SER A 359 14.16 -11.25 -23.63
CA SER A 359 13.31 -12.25 -22.99
C SER A 359 13.55 -12.20 -21.48
N TRP A 360 12.53 -11.81 -20.71
CA TRP A 360 12.60 -11.83 -19.26
C TRP A 360 12.91 -13.24 -18.79
N ASP A 361 13.82 -13.36 -17.84
CA ASP A 361 14.14 -14.65 -17.24
C ASP A 361 13.01 -15.09 -16.31
N GLU A 362 12.75 -16.39 -16.28
CA GLU A 362 11.70 -17.00 -15.45
C GLU A 362 11.78 -16.57 -13.96
N PRO A 363 12.96 -16.49 -13.30
CA PRO A 363 13.06 -16.02 -11.92
C PRO A 363 12.53 -14.60 -11.70
N THR A 364 12.76 -13.68 -12.64
CA THR A 364 12.26 -12.30 -12.56
C THR A 364 10.74 -12.25 -12.64
N LEU A 365 10.16 -12.96 -13.61
CA LEU A 365 8.71 -13.09 -13.75
C LEU A 365 8.07 -13.72 -12.51
N ASN A 366 8.73 -14.73 -11.94
CA ASN A 366 8.29 -15.41 -10.72
C ASN A 366 8.25 -14.48 -9.50
N MET A 367 9.27 -13.62 -9.35
CA MET A 367 9.30 -12.62 -8.28
C MET A 367 8.21 -11.55 -8.45
N ALA A 368 7.98 -11.08 -9.68
CA ALA A 368 6.89 -10.14 -9.98
C ALA A 368 5.51 -10.79 -9.72
N LEU A 369 5.34 -12.06 -10.10
CA LEU A 369 4.12 -12.83 -9.85
C LEU A 369 3.85 -12.94 -8.35
N ALA A 370 4.88 -13.24 -7.55
CA ALA A 370 4.74 -13.31 -6.10
C ALA A 370 4.26 -11.99 -5.50
N GLU A 371 4.75 -10.85 -5.98
CA GLU A 371 4.29 -9.53 -5.55
C GLU A 371 2.84 -9.22 -5.97
N ALA A 372 2.47 -9.55 -7.22
CA ALA A 372 1.10 -9.38 -7.71
C ALA A 372 0.11 -10.25 -6.93
N VAL A 373 0.46 -11.52 -6.66
CA VAL A 373 -0.34 -12.45 -5.85
C VAL A 373 -0.46 -11.94 -4.42
N ARG A 374 0.65 -11.53 -3.80
CA ARG A 374 0.66 -10.91 -2.47
C ARG A 374 -0.27 -9.71 -2.42
N SER A 375 -0.38 -8.95 -3.51
CA SER A 375 -1.26 -7.78 -3.65
C SER A 375 -2.69 -8.10 -4.03
N CYS A 376 -2.98 -9.33 -4.43
CA CYS A 376 -4.26 -9.72 -5.04
C CYS A 376 -4.59 -8.93 -6.33
N ASN A 377 -3.58 -8.57 -7.12
CA ASN A 377 -3.74 -7.88 -8.41
C ASN A 377 -4.00 -8.91 -9.52
N ILE A 378 -5.26 -9.29 -9.71
CA ILE A 378 -5.67 -10.41 -10.57
C ILE A 378 -5.23 -10.22 -12.01
N GLU A 379 -5.43 -9.01 -12.55
CA GLU A 379 -5.16 -8.68 -13.94
C GLU A 379 -3.66 -8.72 -14.25
N VAL A 380 -2.83 -8.31 -13.28
CA VAL A 380 -1.36 -8.41 -13.38
C VAL A 380 -0.92 -9.87 -13.27
N VAL A 381 -1.57 -10.67 -12.42
CA VAL A 381 -1.29 -12.11 -12.31
C VAL A 381 -1.58 -12.81 -13.64
N ASP A 382 -2.73 -12.54 -14.24
CA ASP A 382 -3.11 -13.11 -15.54
C ASP A 382 -2.04 -12.78 -16.61
N LEU A 383 -1.64 -11.50 -16.70
CA LEU A 383 -0.60 -11.07 -17.62
C LEU A 383 0.75 -11.76 -17.36
N LEU A 384 1.20 -11.86 -16.10
CA LEU A 384 2.49 -12.49 -15.79
C LEU A 384 2.50 -14.00 -16.09
N LEU A 385 1.38 -14.68 -15.87
CA LEU A 385 1.21 -16.10 -16.22
C LEU A 385 1.22 -16.30 -17.74
N GLU A 386 0.54 -15.42 -18.51
CA GLU A 386 0.59 -15.42 -19.98
C GLU A 386 2.01 -15.24 -20.52
N ARG A 387 2.87 -14.53 -19.78
CA ARG A 387 4.28 -14.29 -20.13
C ARG A 387 5.24 -15.38 -19.62
N GLY A 388 4.71 -16.48 -19.07
CA GLY A 388 5.49 -17.66 -18.71
C GLY A 388 6.01 -17.69 -17.26
N ALA A 389 5.48 -16.86 -16.35
CA ALA A 389 5.77 -17.00 -14.93
C ALA A 389 5.32 -18.38 -14.41
N ASP A 390 6.17 -19.08 -13.66
CA ASP A 390 5.84 -20.36 -13.03
C ASP A 390 4.95 -20.13 -11.80
N PRO A 391 3.69 -20.63 -11.82
CA PRO A 391 2.79 -20.54 -10.67
C PRO A 391 3.26 -21.37 -9.46
N ASN A 392 4.24 -22.28 -9.64
CA ASN A 392 4.83 -23.10 -8.57
C ASN A 392 6.12 -22.50 -7.99
N ALA A 393 6.49 -21.29 -8.43
CA ALA A 393 7.69 -20.61 -7.97
C ALA A 393 7.68 -20.34 -6.45
N TRP A 394 8.90 -20.15 -5.93
CA TRP A 394 9.14 -19.89 -4.51
C TRP A 394 10.22 -18.83 -4.35
N GLN A 395 10.11 -18.07 -3.26
CA GLN A 395 11.06 -17.04 -2.89
C GLN A 395 12.07 -17.60 -1.89
N ASP A 396 13.29 -17.04 -1.86
CA ASP A 396 14.37 -17.43 -0.93
C ASP A 396 13.97 -17.36 0.55
N SER A 397 12.99 -16.50 0.87
CA SER A 397 12.33 -16.40 2.17
C SER A 397 11.50 -17.64 2.55
N GLY A 398 11.40 -18.64 1.66
CA GLY A 398 10.66 -19.88 1.84
C GLY A 398 9.15 -19.76 1.59
N HIS A 399 8.70 -18.63 1.04
CA HIS A 399 7.31 -18.39 0.63
C HIS A 399 7.06 -18.90 -0.78
N THR A 400 5.99 -19.66 -0.98
CA THR A 400 5.52 -20.11 -2.30
C THR A 400 4.37 -19.23 -2.77
N ILE A 401 4.14 -19.14 -4.09
CA ILE A 401 2.95 -18.48 -4.66
C ILE A 401 1.66 -19.00 -4.02
N LEU A 402 1.54 -20.31 -3.85
CA LEU A 402 0.41 -20.94 -3.15
C LEU A 402 0.23 -20.43 -1.72
N SER A 403 1.33 -20.27 -0.97
CA SER A 403 1.26 -19.77 0.41
C SER A 403 0.84 -18.30 0.48
N GLU A 404 1.23 -17.49 -0.49
CA GLU A 404 0.81 -16.09 -0.61
C GLU A 404 -0.65 -16.00 -1.03
N ALA A 405 -1.07 -16.77 -2.02
CA ALA A 405 -2.46 -16.86 -2.45
C ALA A 405 -3.37 -17.30 -1.29
N ALA A 406 -2.97 -18.33 -0.55
CA ALA A 406 -3.72 -18.82 0.61
C ALA A 406 -3.82 -17.77 1.72
N ARG A 407 -2.78 -16.95 1.90
CA ARG A 407 -2.78 -15.84 2.84
C ARG A 407 -3.74 -14.73 2.42
N THR A 408 -3.89 -14.46 1.11
CA THR A 408 -4.78 -13.39 0.62
C THR A 408 -6.26 -13.61 0.92
N GLY A 409 -6.72 -14.86 1.02
CA GLY A 409 -8.15 -15.17 1.21
C GLY A 409 -9.00 -15.05 -0.05
N SER A 410 -8.41 -14.65 -1.18
CA SER A 410 -9.14 -14.45 -2.43
C SER A 410 -9.33 -15.77 -3.17
N MET A 411 -10.56 -16.29 -3.15
CA MET A 411 -10.92 -17.47 -3.94
C MET A 411 -10.80 -17.25 -5.44
N VAL A 412 -10.96 -16.02 -5.92
CA VAL A 412 -10.75 -15.68 -7.33
C VAL A 412 -9.27 -15.83 -7.69
N MET A 413 -8.37 -15.25 -6.88
CA MET A 413 -6.92 -15.39 -7.06
C MET A 413 -6.51 -16.86 -7.00
N MET A 414 -7.03 -17.60 -6.01
CA MET A 414 -6.71 -19.01 -5.85
C MET A 414 -7.14 -19.84 -7.06
N ARG A 415 -8.35 -19.63 -7.59
CA ARG A 415 -8.82 -20.33 -8.79
C ARG A 415 -7.95 -20.05 -10.01
N ARG A 416 -7.64 -18.77 -10.28
CA ARG A 416 -6.74 -18.38 -11.40
C ARG A 416 -5.42 -19.13 -11.37
N LEU A 417 -4.82 -19.22 -10.19
CA LEU A 417 -3.54 -19.91 -10.04
C LEU A 417 -3.67 -21.44 -10.13
N VAL A 418 -4.79 -22.01 -9.67
CA VAL A 418 -5.10 -23.44 -9.86
C VAL A 418 -5.30 -23.76 -11.34
N ASP A 419 -6.03 -22.92 -12.07
CA ASP A 419 -6.23 -23.05 -13.51
C ASP A 419 -4.88 -22.95 -14.27
N ALA A 420 -3.95 -22.15 -13.75
CA ALA A 420 -2.58 -22.06 -14.25
C ALA A 420 -1.68 -23.26 -13.90
N GLY A 421 -2.18 -24.24 -13.12
CA GLY A 421 -1.45 -25.47 -12.80
C GLY A 421 -0.61 -25.39 -11.52
N ILE A 422 -1.05 -24.60 -10.52
CA ILE A 422 -0.50 -24.73 -9.16
C ILE A 422 -0.60 -26.18 -8.69
N LYS A 423 0.51 -26.68 -8.15
CA LYS A 423 0.62 -27.99 -7.52
C LYS A 423 0.77 -27.80 -6.01
N VAL A 424 0.00 -28.58 -5.27
CA VAL A 424 0.26 -28.83 -3.86
C VAL A 424 1.28 -29.95 -3.81
N ARG A 425 2.51 -29.68 -3.33
CA ARG A 425 3.50 -30.76 -3.24
C ARG A 425 3.10 -31.72 -2.13
N ASP A 426 3.19 -33.01 -2.44
CA ASP A 426 2.91 -34.05 -1.46
C ASP A 426 4.08 -34.07 -0.46
N SER A 427 3.78 -33.99 0.84
CA SER A 427 4.81 -33.77 1.87
C SER A 427 5.73 -34.99 2.10
N ARG A 428 5.67 -35.99 1.22
CA ARG A 428 6.51 -37.19 1.23
C ARG A 428 7.84 -36.99 0.50
N GLU A 429 7.91 -36.05 -0.44
CA GLU A 429 9.13 -35.74 -1.22
C GLU A 429 9.95 -34.58 -0.63
N ALA A 430 9.36 -33.81 0.30
CA ALA A 430 10.05 -32.72 0.96
C ALA A 430 10.85 -33.27 2.16
N GLN A 431 12.13 -33.60 1.95
CA GLN A 431 13.10 -33.98 3.00
C GLN A 431 13.31 -32.93 4.12
N ALA A 432 12.60 -31.81 4.08
CA ALA A 432 12.74 -30.69 5.02
C ALA A 432 11.83 -30.84 6.25
N ALA A 433 12.37 -30.50 7.43
CA ALA A 433 11.69 -30.56 8.73
C ALA A 433 10.36 -29.78 8.82
N PHE A 434 10.09 -28.89 7.85
CA PHE A 434 8.82 -28.19 7.67
C PHE A 434 8.43 -28.22 6.18
N PRO A 435 7.48 -29.09 5.77
CA PRO A 435 7.01 -29.14 4.38
C PRO A 435 6.52 -27.75 3.97
N ARG A 436 7.02 -27.22 2.85
CA ARG A 436 6.75 -25.82 2.45
C ARG A 436 5.25 -25.58 2.23
N ASP A 437 4.48 -26.62 1.91
CA ASP A 437 3.01 -26.62 1.75
C ASP A 437 2.24 -26.46 3.07
N ILE A 438 2.84 -26.76 4.23
CA ILE A 438 2.22 -26.48 5.54
C ILE A 438 1.92 -25.00 5.71
N ARG A 439 2.70 -24.12 5.05
CA ARG A 439 2.55 -22.67 5.17
C ARG A 439 1.23 -22.21 4.57
N ALA A 440 0.84 -22.72 3.40
CA ALA A 440 -0.43 -22.34 2.77
C ALA A 440 -1.63 -22.70 3.65
N LEU A 441 -1.70 -23.95 4.10
CA LEU A 441 -2.78 -24.42 5.00
C LEU A 441 -2.74 -23.69 6.36
N ARG A 442 -1.54 -23.46 6.92
CA ARG A 442 -1.37 -22.68 8.16
C ARG A 442 -1.86 -21.25 8.01
N HIS A 443 -1.53 -20.56 6.92
CA HIS A 443 -1.99 -19.20 6.67
C HIS A 443 -3.51 -19.17 6.48
N ALA A 444 -4.07 -20.08 5.68
CA ALA A 444 -5.52 -20.18 5.48
C ALA A 444 -6.26 -20.46 6.80
N VAL A 445 -5.74 -21.33 7.68
CA VAL A 445 -6.34 -21.60 8.99
C VAL A 445 -6.16 -20.42 9.96
N LYS A 446 -4.94 -19.87 10.12
CA LYS A 446 -4.69 -18.69 10.98
C LYS A 446 -5.59 -17.51 10.60
N LEU A 447 -5.88 -17.37 9.31
CA LEU A 447 -6.73 -16.33 8.74
C LEU A 447 -8.16 -16.80 8.45
N GLU A 448 -8.58 -17.97 8.93
CA GLU A 448 -9.94 -18.53 8.84
C GLU A 448 -10.57 -18.50 7.44
N HIS A 449 -9.77 -18.67 6.39
CA HIS A 449 -10.23 -18.70 5.00
C HIS A 449 -10.80 -20.08 4.65
N ALA A 450 -11.98 -20.40 5.19
CA ALA A 450 -12.63 -21.72 5.11
C ALA A 450 -12.62 -22.33 3.70
N ALA A 451 -13.06 -21.57 2.70
CA ALA A 451 -13.14 -22.03 1.31
C ALA A 451 -11.75 -22.37 0.72
N ILE A 452 -10.72 -21.62 1.11
CA ILE A 452 -9.33 -21.94 0.72
C ILE A 452 -8.85 -23.18 1.46
N VAL A 453 -9.19 -23.34 2.74
CA VAL A 453 -8.84 -24.55 3.49
C VAL A 453 -9.46 -25.78 2.83
N GLU A 454 -10.74 -25.73 2.47
CA GLU A 454 -11.42 -26.81 1.73
C GLU A 454 -10.71 -27.14 0.43
N LEU A 455 -10.47 -26.14 -0.41
CA LEU A 455 -9.78 -26.32 -1.68
C LEU A 455 -8.36 -26.90 -1.51
N LEU A 456 -7.58 -26.42 -0.55
CA LEU A 456 -6.25 -26.97 -0.26
C LEU A 456 -6.34 -28.43 0.19
N LEU A 457 -7.35 -28.79 0.98
CA LEU A 457 -7.58 -30.18 1.39
C LEU A 457 -8.03 -31.07 0.22
N ASP A 458 -8.82 -30.54 -0.72
CA ASP A 458 -9.19 -31.21 -1.98
C ASP A 458 -7.98 -31.48 -2.88
N MET A 459 -7.08 -30.50 -2.96
CA MET A 459 -5.82 -30.63 -3.70
C MET A 459 -4.76 -31.49 -3.00
N GLY A 460 -5.08 -32.12 -1.86
CA GLY A 460 -4.19 -33.06 -1.19
C GLY A 460 -3.21 -32.45 -0.17
N ALA A 461 -3.34 -31.18 0.24
CA ALA A 461 -2.40 -30.49 1.15
C ALA A 461 -2.38 -31.00 2.62
N GLY A 462 -3.01 -32.15 2.88
CA GLY A 462 -3.50 -32.54 4.19
C GLY A 462 -2.97 -33.88 4.68
N THR A 463 -1.66 -34.13 4.63
CA THR A 463 -1.10 -35.31 5.31
C THR A 463 -1.51 -35.31 6.78
N ARG A 464 -1.72 -36.50 7.37
CA ARG A 464 -2.23 -36.65 8.75
C ARG A 464 -1.48 -35.77 9.76
N ARG A 465 -0.15 -35.68 9.63
CA ARG A 465 0.72 -34.87 10.48
C ARG A 465 0.44 -33.36 10.33
N THR A 466 0.33 -32.86 9.11
CA THR A 466 0.04 -31.45 8.79
C THR A 466 -1.36 -31.06 9.27
N ARG A 467 -2.37 -31.91 9.03
CA ARG A 467 -3.75 -31.67 9.49
C ARG A 467 -3.85 -31.60 11.03
N LEU A 468 -3.17 -32.51 11.75
CA LEU A 468 -3.11 -32.47 13.21
C LEU A 468 -2.41 -31.21 13.75
N PHE A 469 -1.36 -30.75 13.08
CA PHE A 469 -0.67 -29.51 13.46
C PHE A 469 -1.59 -28.28 13.34
N VAL A 470 -2.25 -28.09 12.19
CA VAL A 470 -3.15 -26.95 12.01
C VAL A 470 -4.43 -27.06 12.84
N LEU A 471 -4.87 -28.28 13.18
CA LEU A 471 -5.98 -28.51 14.11
C LEU A 471 -5.63 -28.04 15.53
N ARG A 472 -4.48 -28.45 16.07
CA ARG A 472 -4.02 -27.98 17.40
C ARG A 472 -3.83 -26.46 17.42
N MET A 473 -3.35 -25.89 16.32
CA MET A 473 -3.24 -24.44 16.17
C MET A 473 -4.62 -23.77 16.19
N ALA A 474 -5.60 -24.31 15.46
CA ALA A 474 -6.96 -23.81 15.46
C ALA A 474 -7.61 -23.90 16.85
N GLU A 475 -7.40 -24.99 17.58
CA GLU A 475 -7.85 -25.16 18.97
C GLU A 475 -7.21 -24.14 19.90
N LYS A 476 -5.88 -23.95 19.84
CA LYS A 476 -5.16 -22.96 20.64
C LYS A 476 -5.62 -21.52 20.37
N LEU A 477 -5.98 -21.22 19.12
CA LEU A 477 -6.51 -19.92 18.71
C LEU A 477 -8.03 -19.78 18.90
N GLY A 478 -8.71 -20.80 19.41
CA GLY A 478 -10.17 -20.82 19.61
C GLY A 478 -10.97 -20.68 18.31
N LEU A 479 -10.47 -21.20 17.18
CA LEU A 479 -11.09 -21.19 15.86
C LEU A 479 -12.09 -22.35 15.68
N GLU A 480 -13.22 -22.31 16.40
CA GLU A 480 -14.21 -23.39 16.44
C GLU A 480 -14.72 -23.83 15.06
N SER A 481 -14.98 -22.88 14.15
CA SER A 481 -15.40 -23.18 12.77
C SER A 481 -14.32 -23.93 12.00
N MET A 482 -13.05 -23.52 12.14
CA MET A 482 -11.91 -24.21 11.53
C MET A 482 -11.69 -25.60 12.14
N VAL A 483 -11.87 -25.73 13.46
CA VAL A 483 -11.80 -27.03 14.15
C VAL A 483 -12.88 -27.97 13.61
N GLY A 484 -14.12 -27.49 13.45
CA GLY A 484 -15.21 -28.26 12.85
C GLY A 484 -14.89 -28.70 11.42
N LEU A 485 -14.44 -27.76 10.57
CA LEU A 485 -14.05 -28.03 9.19
C LEU A 485 -12.94 -29.08 9.11
N LEU A 486 -11.87 -28.91 9.89
CA LEU A 486 -10.72 -29.83 9.90
C LEU A 486 -11.06 -31.22 10.47
N ARG A 487 -12.05 -31.33 11.37
CA ARG A 487 -12.53 -32.61 11.93
C ARG A 487 -13.54 -33.33 11.03
N SER A 488 -14.40 -32.59 10.33
CA SER A 488 -15.49 -33.14 9.50
C SER A 488 -14.98 -33.98 8.32
N ARG A 489 -13.84 -33.61 7.72
CA ARG A 489 -13.14 -34.45 6.74
C ARG A 489 -12.31 -35.52 7.44
N ARG A 490 -12.96 -36.64 7.75
CA ARG A 490 -12.30 -37.90 8.12
C ARG A 490 -11.29 -38.29 7.04
N ILE A 491 -10.21 -38.97 7.42
CA ILE A 491 -9.20 -39.51 6.50
C ILE A 491 -9.93 -40.45 5.53
N GLY A 492 -10.25 -39.96 4.33
CA GLY A 492 -10.78 -40.79 3.26
C GLY A 492 -9.68 -41.75 2.84
N SER A 493 -9.91 -43.03 3.09
CA SER A 493 -9.30 -44.13 2.35
C SER A 493 -9.35 -43.81 0.86
N GLY A 494 -8.20 -43.78 0.19
CA GLY A 494 -8.14 -43.70 -1.25
C GLY A 494 -8.88 -44.90 -1.85
N THR A 495 -10.10 -44.66 -2.33
CA THR A 495 -10.66 -45.40 -3.47
C THR A 495 -9.80 -44.99 -4.67
N GLY A 496 -8.98 -45.86 -5.24
CA GLY A 496 -9.47 -47.02 -5.98
C GLY A 496 -9.74 -46.58 -7.42
N GLY A 497 -8.67 -46.19 -8.13
CA GLY A 497 -8.69 -45.88 -9.56
C GLY A 497 -8.19 -47.10 -10.33
N GLY A 498 -9.10 -47.68 -11.12
CA GLY A 498 -8.99 -48.98 -11.79
C GLY A 498 -7.68 -49.30 -12.49
N ARG A 499 -7.28 -50.57 -12.37
CA ARG A 499 -6.66 -51.31 -13.46
C ARG A 499 -7.40 -52.63 -13.62
N VAL A 500 -8.21 -52.63 -14.67
CA VAL A 500 -8.80 -53.71 -15.46
C VAL A 500 -8.25 -55.10 -15.14
N ASP A 501 -9.17 -55.98 -14.72
CA ASP A 501 -9.01 -57.42 -14.83
C ASP A 501 -8.93 -57.80 -16.31
N GLU A 502 -7.75 -58.19 -16.78
CA GLU A 502 -7.62 -59.05 -17.96
C GLU A 502 -7.22 -60.44 -17.48
N ALA A 503 -8.13 -61.37 -17.72
CA ALA A 503 -7.89 -62.79 -17.63
C ALA A 503 -6.75 -63.18 -18.58
N GLY A 504 -5.79 -63.92 -18.04
CA GLY A 504 -4.73 -64.58 -18.78
C GLY A 504 -4.37 -65.86 -18.05
N GLU A 505 -4.83 -66.97 -18.60
CA GLU A 505 -4.39 -68.33 -18.35
C GLU A 505 -2.85 -68.39 -18.29
N ASP A 506 -2.27 -69.06 -17.31
CA ASP A 506 -1.30 -70.13 -17.62
C ASP A 506 -1.08 -71.08 -16.44
N GLU A 507 -0.93 -72.33 -16.83
CA GLU A 507 -0.78 -73.52 -16.02
C GLU A 507 0.60 -73.61 -15.33
N GLY A 508 0.69 -74.45 -14.29
CA GLY A 508 1.87 -75.31 -14.13
C GLY A 508 2.59 -75.24 -12.78
N LYS A 509 2.36 -76.31 -11.99
CA LYS A 509 3.34 -77.10 -11.20
C LYS A 509 4.22 -76.33 -10.17
N VAL A 510 4.40 -76.79 -8.93
CA VAL A 510 5.06 -78.05 -8.55
C VAL A 510 4.77 -78.30 -7.06
N GLU A 511 4.43 -79.55 -6.73
CA GLU A 511 4.34 -80.13 -5.39
C GLU A 511 5.69 -80.22 -4.66
N GLY A 512 5.64 -80.25 -3.33
CA GLY A 512 6.75 -80.62 -2.45
C GLY A 512 6.39 -80.44 -0.99
#